data_AF-A0AAV0NRI3-F1
#
_entry.id   AF-A0AAV0NRI3-F1
#
_cell.length_a   1.000
_cell.length_b   1.000
_cell.length_c   1.000
_cell.angle_alpha   90.00
_cell.angle_beta   90.00
_cell.angle_gamma   90.00
#
_symmetry.space_group_name_H-M   'P 1'
#
loop_
_entity.id
_entity.type
_entity.pdbx_description
1 polymer ?
#
loop_
_entity_poly.entity_id
_entity_poly.type
_entity_poly.pdbx_seq_one_letter_code
_entity_poly.pdbx_strand_id
1 'polypeptide(L)' 'MHQVGVVLYRNLKLLVDNYGPFMLLHFGTIPTFIVCSAQAAEDIMRDHDVVFVERPGLTVDYVFFFDWSDLAFCPYNKY' A
#
# COMPACT_ATOMS: atom_id res chain seq x y z
N MET A 1 14.54 0.56 8.63
CA MET A 1 13.93 -0.25 7.56
C MET A 1 14.81 -1.48 7.30
N HIS A 2 14.62 -2.57 8.04
CA HIS A 2 15.39 -3.81 7.85
C HIS A 2 14.53 -4.97 7.32
N GLN A 3 13.20 -4.78 7.27
CA GLN A 3 12.27 -5.84 6.86
C GLN A 3 12.12 -5.99 5.34
N VAL A 4 12.54 -4.98 4.58
CA VAL A 4 12.45 -4.94 3.12
C VAL A 4 13.86 -4.76 2.58
N GLY A 5 14.41 -5.84 2.03
CA GLY A 5 15.71 -5.81 1.36
C GLY A 5 15.65 -5.11 0.00
N VAL A 6 16.79 -5.07 -0.70
CA VAL A 6 17.02 -4.30 -1.94
C VAL A 6 15.97 -4.56 -3.03
N VAL A 7 15.44 -5.79 -3.13
CA VAL A 7 14.39 -6.14 -4.09
C VAL A 7 13.09 -6.42 -3.34
N LEU A 8 12.20 -5.44 -3.29
CA LEU A 8 10.93 -5.50 -2.55
C LEU A 8 10.09 -6.72 -2.92
N TYR A 9 9.81 -6.95 -4.21
CA TYR A 9 8.89 -8.01 -4.63
C TYR A 9 9.39 -9.42 -4.25
N ARG A 10 10.70 -9.66 -4.30
CA ARG A 10 11.28 -10.96 -3.91
C ARG A 10 11.20 -11.19 -2.41
N ASN A 11 11.50 -10.16 -1.63
CA ASN A 11 11.42 -10.24 -0.17
C ASN A 11 9.97 -10.41 0.30
N LEU A 12 9.01 -9.70 -0.30
CA LEU A 12 7.59 -9.91 -0.02
C LEU A 12 7.17 -11.35 -0.34
N LYS A 13 7.63 -11.92 -1.46
CA LYS A 13 7.36 -13.33 -1.76
C LYS A 13 7.88 -14.27 -0.68
N LEU A 14 9.11 -14.06 -0.20
CA LEU A 14 9.67 -14.86 0.91
C LEU A 14 8.85 -14.69 2.20
N LEU A 15 8.36 -13.50 2.49
CA LEU A 15 7.49 -13.27 3.66
C LEU A 15 6.15 -13.99 3.50
N VAL A 16 5.56 -13.97 2.30
CA VAL A 16 4.32 -14.69 2.00
C VAL A 16 4.50 -16.19 2.18
N ASP A 17 5.64 -16.74 1.73
CA ASP A 17 5.92 -18.18 1.87
C ASP A 17 6.05 -18.59 3.36
N ASN A 18 6.39 -17.66 4.28
CA ASN A 18 6.54 -17.92 5.72
C ASN A 18 5.30 -17.57 6.56
N TYR A 19 4.59 -16.48 6.22
CA TYR A 19 3.52 -15.91 7.04
C TYR A 19 2.13 -15.98 6.37
N GLY A 20 2.08 -16.31 5.08
CA GLY A 20 0.85 -16.36 4.29
C GLY A 20 0.58 -15.09 3.47
N PRO A 21 -0.47 -15.11 2.63
CA PRO A 21 -0.77 -14.04 1.66
C PRO A 21 -1.39 -12.78 2.28
N PHE A 22 -1.79 -12.82 3.55
CA PHE A 22 -2.32 -11.68 4.29
C PHE A 22 -1.42 -11.40 5.48
N MET A 23 -0.75 -10.25 5.49
CA MET A 23 0.23 -9.92 6.52
C MET A 23 0.21 -8.45 6.87
N LEU A 24 0.45 -8.13 8.14
CA LEU A 24 0.64 -6.76 8.61
C LEU A 24 2.13 -6.53 8.83
N LEU A 25 2.72 -5.61 8.06
CA LEU A 25 4.12 -5.21 8.21
C LEU A 25 4.20 -3.74 8.67
N HIS A 26 5.25 -3.40 9.41
CA HIS A 26 5.47 -2.02 9.86
C HIS A 26 6.58 -1.36 9.02
N PHE A 27 6.20 -0.46 8.12
CA PHE A 27 7.17 0.35 7.38
C PHE A 27 7.59 1.54 8.23
N GLY A 28 8.61 1.32 9.07
CA GLY A 28 8.99 2.30 10.08
C GLY A 28 7.91 2.34 11.18
N THR A 29 7.20 3.46 11.28
CA THR A 29 6.10 3.65 12.23
C THR A 29 4.72 3.46 11.61
N ILE A 30 4.64 3.22 10.30
CA ILE A 30 3.38 3.09 9.57
C ILE A 30 3.01 1.59 9.50
N PRO A 31 1.93 1.15 10.17
CA PRO A 31 1.41 -0.18 9.96
C PRO A 31 0.80 -0.28 8.56
N THR A 32 1.14 -1.33 7.83
CA THR A 32 0.70 -1.54 6.44
C THR A 32 0.24 -2.96 6.26
N PHE A 33 -1.03 -3.10 5.91
CA PHE A 33 -1.62 -4.38 5.56
C PHE A 33 -1.28 -4.73 4.12
N ILE A 34 -0.71 -5.90 3.91
CA ILE A 34 -0.26 -6.38 2.60
C ILE A 34 -1.11 -7.56 2.19
N VAL A 35 -1.64 -7.47 0.97
CA VAL A 35 -2.41 -8.51 0.30
C VAL A 35 -1.60 -9.04 -0.88
N CYS A 36 -1.09 -10.26 -0.77
CA CYS A 36 -0.30 -10.95 -1.78
C CYS A 36 -1.06 -12.12 -2.41
N SER A 37 -2.33 -11.91 -2.76
CA SER A 37 -3.16 -12.86 -3.51
C SER A 37 -3.87 -12.11 -4.63
N ALA A 38 -3.74 -12.62 -5.86
CA ALA A 38 -4.38 -12.00 -7.02
C ALA A 38 -5.91 -11.97 -6.88
N GLN A 39 -6.51 -13.06 -6.39
CA GLN A 39 -7.95 -13.13 -6.15
C GLN A 39 -8.40 -12.10 -5.12
N ALA A 40 -7.72 -12.03 -3.97
CA ALA A 40 -8.10 -11.09 -2.92
C ALA A 40 -7.89 -9.63 -3.34
N ALA A 41 -6.85 -9.35 -4.13
CA ALA A 41 -6.65 -8.02 -4.71
C ALA A 41 -7.77 -7.66 -5.70
N GLU A 42 -8.21 -8.60 -6.54
CA GLU A 42 -9.35 -8.39 -7.44
C GLU A 42 -10.63 -8.11 -6.66
N ASP A 43 -10.95 -8.92 -5.64
CA ASP A 43 -12.15 -8.76 -4.83
C ASP A 43 -12.15 -7.42 -4.07
N ILE A 44 -10.99 -6.98 -3.59
CA ILE A 44 -10.85 -5.65 -2.95
C ILE A 44 -11.07 -4.53 -3.97
N MET A 45 -10.45 -4.61 -5.14
CA MET A 45 -10.53 -3.58 -6.17
C MET A 45 -11.89 -3.53 -6.88
N ARG A 46 -12.66 -4.62 -6.88
CA ARG A 46 -13.98 -4.68 -7.51
C ARG A 46 -15.10 -4.38 -6.52
N ASP A 47 -15.09 -5.01 -5.36
CA ASP A 47 -16.26 -5.01 -4.46
C ASP A 47 -16.10 -4.07 -3.25
N HIS A 48 -14.86 -3.68 -2.94
CA HIS A 48 -14.53 -2.88 -1.75
C HIS A 48 -13.67 -1.65 -2.06
N ASP A 49 -13.65 -1.21 -3.32
CA ASP A 49 -12.79 -0.12 -3.79
C ASP A 49 -12.97 1.17 -2.96
N VAL A 50 -14.20 1.56 -2.66
CA VAL A 50 -14.52 2.76 -1.86
C VAL A 50 -13.86 2.75 -0.48
N VAL A 51 -13.66 1.57 0.12
CA VAL A 51 -13.02 1.46 1.45
C VAL A 51 -11.50 1.60 1.35
N PHE A 52 -10.90 1.19 0.22
CA PHE A 52 -9.44 1.15 0.02
C PHE A 52 -8.91 2.21 -0.94
N VAL A 53 -9.76 3.11 -1.45
CA VAL A 53 -9.39 4.16 -2.41
C VAL A 53 -8.66 5.34 -1.75
N GLU A 54 -8.72 5.45 -0.42
CA GLU A 54 -8.01 6.50 0.30
C GLU A 54 -6.49 6.32 0.17
N ARG A 55 -5.82 7.38 -0.31
CA ARG A 55 -4.37 7.39 -0.47
C ARG A 55 -3.71 7.93 0.79
N PRO A 56 -2.65 7.28 1.31
CA PRO A 56 -1.96 7.77 2.50
C PRO A 56 -1.31 9.11 2.20
N GLY A 57 -1.60 10.14 3.00
CA GLY A 57 -1.02 11.48 2.86
C GLY A 57 0.43 11.53 3.30
N LEU A 58 1.35 10.94 2.52
CA LEU A 58 2.77 10.92 2.86
C LEU A 58 3.37 12.32 2.66
N THR A 59 4.37 12.67 3.48
CA THR A 59 5.10 13.95 3.36
C THR A 59 5.82 14.06 2.02
N VAL A 60 6.31 12.95 1.47
CA VAL A 60 6.90 12.92 0.13
C VAL A 60 5.87 13.37 -0.90
N ASP A 61 4.63 12.91 -0.79
CA ASP A 61 3.59 13.25 -1.75
C ASP A 61 3.24 14.75 -1.67
N TYR A 62 3.22 15.32 -0.47
CA TYR A 62 3.02 16.76 -0.27
C TYR A 62 4.10 17.59 -0.97
N VAL A 63 5.38 17.22 -0.79
CA VAL A 63 6.53 17.97 -1.31
C VAL A 63 6.67 17.84 -2.82
N PHE A 64 6.39 16.66 -3.38
CA PHE A 64 6.60 16.40 -4.80
C PHE A 64 5.36 16.63 -5.66
N PHE A 65 4.15 16.58 -5.09
CA PHE A 65 2.90 16.57 -5.85
C PHE A 65 1.92 17.71 -5.49
N PHE A 66 2.43 18.94 -5.48
CA PHE A 66 1.63 20.17 -5.39
C PHE A 66 0.57 20.11 -4.26
N ASP A 67 1.00 19.88 -3.02
CA ASP A 67 0.11 19.81 -1.85
C ASP A 67 -1.01 18.74 -1.98
N TRP A 68 -0.69 17.58 -2.54
CA TRP A 68 -1.64 16.49 -2.86
C TRP A 68 -2.74 16.91 -3.83
N SER A 69 -2.40 17.70 -4.85
CA SER A 69 -3.34 18.14 -5.88
C SER A 69 -3.14 17.41 -7.22
N ASP A 70 -2.25 16.43 -7.25
CA ASP A 70 -2.02 15.58 -8.40
C ASP A 70 -3.08 14.47 -8.52
N LEU A 71 -3.19 13.86 -9.70
CA LEU A 71 -4.18 12.81 -9.97
C LEU A 71 -3.90 11.49 -9.23
N ALA A 72 -2.63 11.20 -8.93
CA ALA A 72 -2.17 9.90 -8.45
C ALA A 72 -2.04 9.80 -6.92
N PHE A 73 -1.90 10.92 -6.20
CA PHE A 73 -1.71 10.95 -4.74
C PHE A 73 -2.68 11.89 -4.01
N CYS A 74 -3.63 12.53 -4.70
CA CYS A 74 -4.67 13.30 -4.02
C CYS A 74 -5.62 12.41 -3.19
N PRO A 75 -6.11 12.91 -2.04
CA PRO A 75 -7.22 12.30 -1.32
C PRO A 75 -8.44 12.09 -2.23
N TYR A 76 -9.18 11.01 -1.99
CA TYR A 76 -10.33 10.64 -2.84
C TYR A 76 -11.42 11.73 -2.92
N ASN A 77 -11.68 12.43 -1.82
CA ASN A 77 -12.78 13.40 -1.71
C ASN A 77 -12.34 14.87 -1.90
N LYS A 78 -11.31 15.13 -2.72
CA LYS A 78 -10.81 16.51 -2.95
C LYS A 78 -11.54 17.25 -4.08
N TYR A 79 -12.58 16.65 -4.68
CA TYR A 79 -13.33 17.20 -5.82
C TYR A 79 -14.83 17.03 -5.65
#